data_AF-A0A349Q8E8-F1
#
_entry.id   AF-A0A349Q8E8-F1
#
_cell.length_a   1.000
_cell.length_b   1.000
_cell.length_c   1.000
_cell.angle_alpha   90.00
_cell.angle_beta   90.00
_cell.angle_gamma   90.00
#
_symmetry.space_group_name_H-M   'P 1'
#
loop_
_entity.id
_entity.type
_entity.pdbx_description
1 polymer ?
#
loop_
_entity_poly.entity_id
_entity_poly.type
_entity_poly.pdbx_seq_one_letter_code
_entity_poly.pdbx_strand_id
1 'polypeptide(L)'
;MRAINTYFEAIPNNAKEQKRFDRDQAKFDKLVAKGKTPDYKVIPAKIIDLDIARHNIVEIIDKLVSVYEHAVENAKTIDFDAATVAMIDFFKEKAQAVAYRVTHIVAKNKALKLMEEVGIPEPRKRYRQYPFQFSGGMRQRIVIAIALAANPDILICDEPTTALDVTIQAQILELINKIKKERNLSIIFITHDLGVVANMADRIAVMYAGKIVETGTAEDIFYSPAHPYTWALLSSMPDLDTNEKLEAIPGTPPNMIYPPKGDAFAARNKYAMKIDFEEQPPMFKISDTHSAATWLLHPSAPKVEMPKIVSDRIERMKALAQKSKAEQQ
;
A
#
# COMPACT_ATOMS: atom_id res chain seq x y z
N MET A 1 -41.74 -2.04 -0.99
CA MET A 1 -42.50 -1.13 -1.90
C MET A 1 -43.02 -1.80 -3.16
N ARG A 2 -42.20 -2.59 -3.89
CA ARG A 2 -42.62 -3.17 -5.19
C ARG A 2 -43.90 -4.03 -5.11
N ALA A 3 -44.03 -4.92 -4.13
CA ALA A 3 -45.20 -5.80 -3.99
C ALA A 3 -46.52 -5.06 -3.71
N ILE A 4 -46.46 -4.01 -2.87
CA ILE A 4 -47.63 -3.17 -2.52
C ILE A 4 -48.13 -2.42 -3.76
N ASN A 5 -47.22 -1.78 -4.49
CA ASN A 5 -47.57 -1.06 -5.72
C ASN A 5 -48.15 -2.02 -6.76
N THR A 6 -47.55 -3.20 -6.94
CA THR A 6 -48.08 -4.23 -7.85
C THR A 6 -49.51 -4.63 -7.50
N TYR A 7 -49.85 -4.80 -6.22
CA TYR A 7 -51.21 -5.17 -5.80
C TYR A 7 -52.22 -4.06 -6.08
N PHE A 8 -51.95 -2.83 -5.64
CA PHE A 8 -52.89 -1.71 -5.79
C PHE A 8 -53.04 -1.25 -7.25
N GLU A 9 -51.99 -1.36 -8.07
CA GLU A 9 -52.07 -1.10 -9.50
C GLU A 9 -52.81 -2.20 -10.26
N ALA A 10 -52.69 -3.46 -9.82
CA ALA A 10 -53.37 -4.60 -10.45
C ALA A 10 -54.90 -4.52 -10.34
N ILE A 11 -55.45 -3.95 -9.26
CA ILE A 11 -56.90 -3.86 -9.02
C ILE A 11 -57.65 -3.21 -10.20
N PRO A 12 -57.32 -1.95 -10.62
CA PRO A 12 -57.97 -1.34 -11.78
C PRO A 12 -57.44 -1.87 -13.12
N ASN A 13 -56.18 -2.32 -13.18
CA ASN A 13 -55.54 -2.68 -14.44
C ASN A 13 -55.94 -4.08 -14.94
N ASN A 14 -56.20 -5.04 -14.04
CA ASN A 14 -56.69 -6.37 -14.41
C ASN A 14 -58.03 -6.27 -15.17
N ALA A 15 -58.95 -5.44 -14.68
CA ALA A 15 -60.24 -5.23 -15.34
C ALA A 15 -60.10 -4.53 -16.71
N LYS A 16 -59.13 -3.62 -16.86
CA LYS A 16 -58.83 -2.95 -18.13
C LYS A 16 -58.19 -3.89 -19.14
N GLU A 17 -57.22 -4.69 -18.71
CA GLU A 17 -56.55 -5.69 -19.57
C GLU A 17 -57.51 -6.80 -20.01
N GLN A 18 -58.42 -7.25 -19.13
CA GLN A 18 -59.45 -8.21 -19.51
C GLN A 18 -60.39 -7.63 -20.57
N LYS A 19 -60.91 -6.40 -20.37
CA LYS A 19 -61.77 -5.74 -21.36
C LYS A 19 -61.06 -5.49 -22.70
N ARG A 20 -59.76 -5.19 -22.67
CA ARG A 20 -58.94 -5.07 -23.88
C ARG A 20 -58.87 -6.42 -24.60
N PHE A 21 -58.53 -7.48 -23.88
CA PHE A 21 -58.44 -8.84 -24.42
C PHE A 21 -59.78 -9.27 -25.04
N ASP A 22 -60.89 -9.14 -24.31
CA ASP A 22 -62.22 -9.54 -24.80
C ASP A 22 -62.62 -8.78 -26.08
N ARG A 23 -62.29 -7.48 -26.16
CA ARG A 23 -62.55 -6.66 -27.34
C ARG A 23 -61.69 -7.09 -28.53
N ASP A 24 -60.42 -7.37 -28.30
CA ASP A 24 -59.47 -7.74 -29.35
C ASP A 24 -59.77 -9.18 -29.84
N GLN A 25 -60.18 -10.07 -28.94
CA GLN A 25 -60.68 -11.41 -29.26
C GLN A 25 -61.98 -11.35 -30.07
N ALA A 26 -62.96 -10.53 -29.67
CA ALA A 26 -64.21 -10.37 -30.42
C ALA A 26 -64.00 -9.77 -31.83
N LYS A 27 -62.99 -8.92 -32.02
CA LYS A 27 -62.60 -8.42 -33.35
C LYS A 27 -61.94 -9.52 -34.19
N PHE A 28 -61.06 -10.30 -33.58
CA PHE A 28 -60.42 -11.43 -34.22
C PHE A 28 -61.45 -12.47 -34.67
N ASP A 29 -62.35 -12.89 -33.78
CA ASP A 29 -63.42 -13.86 -34.05
C ASP A 29 -64.38 -13.37 -35.15
N LYS A 30 -64.71 -12.07 -35.19
CA LYS A 30 -65.51 -11.48 -36.27
C LYS A 30 -64.82 -11.51 -37.63
N LEU A 31 -63.48 -11.43 -37.69
CA LEU A 31 -62.73 -11.53 -38.94
C LEU A 31 -62.66 -12.99 -39.40
N VAL A 32 -62.45 -13.93 -38.49
CA VAL A 32 -62.48 -15.37 -38.76
C VAL A 32 -63.86 -15.81 -39.24
N ALA A 33 -64.95 -15.36 -38.59
CA ALA A 33 -66.33 -15.66 -38.99
C ALA A 33 -66.71 -15.09 -40.38
N LYS A 34 -65.98 -14.08 -40.88
CA LYS A 34 -66.13 -13.54 -42.24
C LYS A 34 -65.25 -14.26 -43.28
N GLY A 35 -64.65 -15.39 -42.93
CA GLY A 35 -63.81 -16.21 -43.81
C GLY A 35 -62.43 -15.63 -44.09
N LYS A 36 -61.97 -14.64 -43.30
CA LYS A 36 -60.63 -14.06 -43.42
C LYS A 36 -59.69 -14.70 -42.37
N THR A 37 -58.46 -15.03 -42.76
CA THR A 37 -57.40 -15.49 -41.85
C THR A 37 -56.49 -14.31 -41.46
N PRO A 38 -56.61 -13.73 -40.25
CA PRO A 38 -55.79 -12.60 -39.84
C PRO A 38 -54.34 -13.03 -39.55
N ASP A 39 -53.36 -12.23 -39.95
CA ASP A 39 -51.91 -12.51 -39.81
C ASP A 39 -51.33 -12.14 -38.42
N TYR A 40 -52.17 -12.08 -37.39
CA TYR A 40 -51.74 -11.75 -36.03
C TYR A 40 -52.49 -12.60 -35.01
N LYS A 41 -51.85 -12.90 -33.88
CA LYS A 41 -52.47 -13.62 -32.75
C LYS A 41 -52.92 -12.63 -31.68
N VAL A 42 -54.08 -12.87 -31.06
CA VAL A 42 -54.55 -12.07 -29.93
C VAL A 42 -53.63 -12.31 -28.74
N ILE A 43 -53.11 -11.23 -28.16
CA ILE A 43 -52.21 -11.29 -27.02
C ILE A 43 -53.04 -11.64 -25.77
N PRO A 44 -52.71 -12.71 -25.02
CA PRO A 44 -53.49 -13.10 -23.83
C PRO A 44 -53.46 -12.02 -22.75
N ALA A 45 -54.55 -11.93 -21.98
CA ALA A 45 -54.66 -10.98 -20.88
C ALA A 45 -53.58 -11.28 -19.81
N LYS A 46 -52.76 -10.28 -19.50
CA LYS A 46 -51.77 -10.37 -18.43
C LYS A 46 -52.40 -9.89 -17.12
N ILE A 47 -53.04 -10.82 -16.43
CA ILE A 47 -53.73 -10.57 -15.16
C ILE A 47 -52.80 -10.97 -14.00
N ILE A 48 -52.73 -10.12 -12.99
CA ILE A 48 -52.03 -10.42 -11.74
C ILE A 48 -53.02 -11.06 -10.78
N ASP A 49 -52.69 -12.23 -10.26
CA ASP A 49 -53.47 -12.87 -9.20
C ASP A 49 -53.39 -12.04 -7.91
N LEU A 50 -54.52 -11.48 -7.51
CA LEU A 50 -54.61 -10.60 -6.34
C LEU A 50 -54.46 -11.36 -5.03
N ASP A 51 -54.87 -12.64 -4.96
CA ASP A 51 -54.76 -13.44 -3.75
C ASP A 51 -53.30 -13.80 -3.48
N ILE A 52 -52.55 -14.15 -4.52
CA ILE A 52 -51.10 -14.40 -4.43
C ILE A 52 -50.35 -13.11 -4.07
N ALA A 53 -50.69 -11.99 -4.71
CA ALA A 53 -50.06 -10.70 -4.42
C ALA A 53 -50.34 -10.22 -2.98
N ARG A 54 -51.56 -10.43 -2.48
CA ARG A 54 -51.90 -10.17 -1.07
C ARG A 54 -51.13 -11.07 -0.12
N HIS A 55 -51.05 -12.37 -0.40
CA HIS A 55 -50.31 -13.32 0.42
C HIS A 55 -48.84 -12.93 0.55
N ASN A 56 -48.20 -12.55 -0.57
CA ASN A 56 -46.82 -12.08 -0.56
C ASN A 56 -46.61 -10.81 0.26
N ILE A 57 -47.58 -9.89 0.27
CA ILE A 57 -47.51 -8.67 1.10
C ILE A 57 -47.57 -9.06 2.59
N VAL A 58 -48.50 -9.93 2.96
CA VAL A 58 -48.64 -10.42 4.34
C VAL A 58 -47.38 -11.14 4.79
N GLU A 59 -46.83 -12.03 3.97
CA GLU A 59 -45.61 -12.77 4.28
C GLU A 59 -44.38 -11.86 4.50
N ILE A 60 -44.29 -10.75 3.75
CA ILE A 60 -43.25 -9.74 3.93
C ILE A 60 -43.44 -8.98 5.25
N ILE A 61 -44.68 -8.65 5.59
CA ILE A 61 -45.01 -7.97 6.86
C ILE A 61 -44.69 -8.90 8.03
N ASP A 62 -45.09 -10.16 7.97
CA ASP A 62 -44.84 -11.15 9.02
C ASP A 62 -43.33 -11.40 9.21
N LYS A 63 -42.55 -11.46 8.12
CA LYS A 63 -41.08 -11.54 8.20
C LYS A 63 -40.47 -10.29 8.85
N LEU A 64 -40.97 -9.10 8.51
CA LEU A 64 -40.53 -7.84 9.13
C LEU A 64 -40.84 -7.81 10.62
N VAL A 65 -42.05 -8.20 11.01
CA VAL A 65 -42.47 -8.30 12.40
C VAL A 65 -41.57 -9.27 13.16
N SER A 66 -41.36 -10.48 12.63
CA SER A 66 -40.48 -11.49 13.24
C SER A 66 -39.03 -11.02 13.40
N VAL A 67 -38.49 -10.29 12.41
CA VAL A 67 -37.14 -9.71 12.51
C VAL A 67 -37.04 -8.68 13.63
N TYR A 68 -38.03 -7.82 13.77
CA TYR A 68 -38.04 -6.81 14.83
C TYR A 68 -38.34 -7.40 16.20
N GLU A 69 -39.22 -8.39 16.30
CA GLU A 69 -39.46 -9.14 17.55
C GLU A 69 -38.18 -9.84 18.01
N HIS A 70 -37.48 -10.53 17.10
CA HIS A 70 -36.19 -11.15 17.40
C HIS A 70 -35.12 -10.11 17.77
N ALA A 71 -35.10 -8.94 17.12
CA ALA A 71 -34.18 -7.86 17.48
C ALA A 71 -34.48 -7.26 18.86
N VAL A 72 -35.76 -7.15 19.24
CA VAL A 72 -36.20 -6.66 20.55
C VAL A 72 -35.91 -7.67 21.66
N GLU A 73 -36.12 -8.97 21.41
CA GLU A 73 -35.76 -10.04 22.35
C GLU A 73 -34.25 -10.10 22.61
N ASN A 74 -33.44 -9.88 21.57
CA ASN A 74 -31.98 -9.87 21.67
C ASN A 74 -31.38 -8.50 22.02
N ALA A 75 -32.20 -7.46 22.22
CA ALA A 75 -31.73 -6.11 22.52
C ALA A 75 -30.97 -6.02 23.86
N LYS A 76 -31.19 -6.96 24.79
CA LYS A 76 -30.46 -7.03 26.06
C LYS A 76 -29.09 -7.70 25.96
N THR A 77 -28.82 -8.42 24.88
CA THR A 77 -27.57 -9.16 24.63
C THR A 77 -26.66 -8.48 23.61
N ILE A 78 -27.13 -7.42 22.95
CA ILE A 78 -26.35 -6.68 21.95
C ILE A 78 -25.58 -5.56 22.66
N ASP A 79 -24.26 -5.63 22.56
CA ASP A 79 -23.39 -4.52 22.93
C ASP A 79 -23.50 -3.42 21.87
N PHE A 80 -24.27 -2.38 22.19
CA PHE A 80 -24.51 -1.25 21.29
C PHE A 80 -23.25 -0.42 21.04
N ASP A 81 -22.27 -0.41 21.95
CA ASP A 81 -21.01 0.29 21.74
C ASP A 81 -20.17 -0.45 20.70
N ALA A 82 -20.05 -1.78 20.83
CA ALA A 82 -19.36 -2.62 19.84
C ALA A 82 -20.03 -2.54 18.45
N ALA A 83 -21.36 -2.57 18.40
CA ALA A 83 -22.11 -2.43 17.16
C ALA A 83 -21.94 -1.03 16.52
N THR A 84 -21.88 0.02 17.34
CA THR A 84 -21.66 1.39 16.88
C THR A 84 -20.25 1.55 16.30
N VAL A 85 -19.23 0.99 16.96
CA VAL A 85 -17.85 0.98 16.45
C VAL A 85 -17.78 0.23 15.12
N ALA A 86 -18.36 -0.96 15.03
CA ALA A 86 -18.39 -1.74 13.79
C ALA A 86 -19.11 -1.01 12.66
N MET A 87 -20.18 -0.28 12.96
CA MET A 87 -20.92 0.51 11.98
C MET A 87 -20.11 1.74 11.52
N ILE A 88 -19.43 2.42 12.44
CA ILE A 88 -18.51 3.53 12.12
C ILE A 88 -17.40 3.03 11.20
N ASP A 89 -16.81 1.87 11.50
CA ASP A 89 -15.71 1.32 10.71
C ASP A 89 -16.19 0.83 9.33
N PHE A 90 -17.37 0.22 9.25
CA PHE A 90 -18.04 -0.07 7.98
C PHE A 90 -18.27 1.20 7.15
N PHE A 91 -18.75 2.29 7.77
CA PHE A 91 -18.93 3.55 7.06
C PHE A 91 -17.62 4.19 6.63
N LYS A 92 -16.54 4.08 7.42
CA LYS A 92 -15.19 4.51 7.01
C LYS A 92 -14.70 3.71 5.81
N GLU A 93 -14.87 2.39 5.81
CA GLU A 93 -14.47 1.50 4.72
C GLU A 93 -15.26 1.82 3.44
N LYS A 94 -16.58 2.00 3.54
CA LYS A 94 -17.43 2.42 2.40
C LYS A 94 -17.12 3.84 1.93
N ALA A 95 -16.69 4.73 2.83
CA ALA A 95 -16.26 6.08 2.49
C ALA A 95 -14.89 6.12 1.80
N GLN A 96 -14.01 5.14 2.04
CA GLN A 96 -12.74 4.98 1.32
C GLN A 96 -12.95 4.49 -0.12
N ALA A 97 -13.98 3.67 -0.36
CA ALA A 97 -14.25 3.07 -1.67
C ALA A 97 -14.90 4.02 -2.71
N VAL A 98 -15.43 5.18 -2.30
CA VAL A 98 -16.11 6.13 -3.20
C VAL A 98 -15.28 7.40 -3.31
N ALA A 99 -14.73 7.65 -4.51
CA ALA A 99 -13.98 8.86 -4.84
C ALA A 99 -14.74 10.12 -4.37
N TYR A 100 -14.25 10.70 -3.27
CA TYR A 100 -14.85 11.86 -2.63
C TYR A 100 -14.82 13.04 -3.61
N ARG A 101 -15.97 13.60 -3.99
CA ARG A 101 -16.01 14.96 -4.55
C ARG A 101 -15.66 15.93 -3.43
N VAL A 102 -14.37 16.19 -3.26
CA VAL A 102 -13.87 17.11 -2.24
C VAL A 102 -14.18 18.54 -2.69
N THR A 103 -14.99 19.27 -1.93
CA THR A 103 -15.19 20.71 -2.20
C THR A 103 -13.90 21.48 -1.89
N HIS A 104 -13.71 22.64 -2.52
CA HIS A 104 -12.50 23.46 -2.34
C HIS A 104 -12.24 23.81 -0.86
N ILE A 105 -13.30 24.00 -0.06
CA ILE A 105 -13.20 24.30 1.37
C ILE A 105 -12.65 23.08 2.14
N VAL A 106 -13.17 21.88 1.86
CA VAL A 106 -12.72 20.64 2.51
C VAL A 106 -11.28 20.32 2.08
N ALA A 107 -10.95 20.48 0.79
CA ALA A 107 -9.60 20.26 0.28
C ALA A 107 -8.58 21.20 0.95
N LYS A 108 -8.93 22.48 1.08
CA LYS A 108 -8.08 23.47 1.77
C LYS A 108 -7.88 23.10 3.24
N ASN A 109 -8.93 22.70 3.96
CA ASN A 109 -8.80 22.31 5.36
C ASN A 109 -7.95 21.03 5.54
N LYS A 110 -8.11 20.04 4.64
CA LYS A 110 -7.25 18.85 4.61
C LYS A 110 -5.79 19.22 4.36
N ALA A 111 -5.53 20.08 3.38
CA ALA A 111 -4.17 20.55 3.07
C ALA A 111 -3.54 21.28 4.26
N LEU A 112 -4.27 22.16 4.94
CA LEU A 112 -3.77 22.84 6.13
C LEU A 112 -3.44 21.89 7.27
N LYS A 113 -4.26 20.86 7.51
CA LYS A 113 -4.00 19.83 8.51
C LYS A 113 -2.76 19.00 8.17
N LEU A 114 -2.59 18.63 6.90
CA LEU A 114 -1.40 17.92 6.44
C LEU A 114 -0.14 18.78 6.57
N MET A 115 -0.22 20.08 6.23
CA MET A 115 0.89 21.02 6.42
C MET A 115 1.31 21.12 7.89
N GLU A 116 0.34 21.15 8.81
CA GLU A 116 0.58 21.15 10.26
C GLU A 116 1.25 19.84 10.72
N GLU A 117 0.73 18.70 10.25
CA GLU A 117 1.26 17.37 10.56
C GLU A 117 2.71 17.17 10.13
N VAL A 118 3.07 17.66 8.93
CA VAL A 118 4.47 17.62 8.46
C VAL A 118 5.36 18.71 9.09
N GLY A 119 4.83 19.50 10.03
CA GLY A 119 5.59 20.50 10.77
C GLY A 119 5.89 21.80 10.02
N ILE A 120 5.02 22.23 9.09
CA ILE A 120 5.12 23.57 8.49
C ILE A 120 4.61 24.61 9.49
N PRO A 121 5.42 25.58 9.94
CA PRO A 121 4.94 26.61 10.84
C PRO A 121 4.03 27.60 10.11
N GLU A 122 3.03 28.11 10.84
CA GLU A 122 2.00 29.03 10.32
C GLU A 122 1.33 28.55 9.00
N PRO A 123 0.80 27.32 8.92
CA PRO A 123 0.34 26.72 7.66
C PRO A 123 -0.71 27.57 6.94
N ARG A 124 -1.59 28.27 7.68
CA ARG A 124 -2.61 29.17 7.12
C ARG A 124 -2.02 30.34 6.33
N LYS A 125 -0.92 30.91 6.80
CA LYS A 125 -0.20 32.01 6.14
C LYS A 125 0.58 31.48 4.95
N ARG A 126 1.22 30.33 5.10
CA ARG A 126 2.09 29.71 4.10
C ARG A 126 1.35 29.01 2.96
N TYR A 127 0.08 28.66 3.14
CA TYR A 127 -0.74 28.00 2.12
C TYR A 127 -0.80 28.74 0.78
N ARG A 128 -0.66 30.07 0.78
CA ARG A 128 -0.66 30.91 -0.43
C ARG A 128 0.73 31.24 -0.97
N GLN A 129 1.80 30.73 -0.34
CA GLN A 129 3.16 30.99 -0.77
C GLN A 129 3.56 30.09 -1.93
N TYR A 130 4.44 30.61 -2.78
CA TYR A 130 5.03 29.84 -3.88
C TYR A 130 6.20 28.97 -3.39
N PRO A 131 6.50 27.85 -4.09
CA PRO A 131 7.59 26.95 -3.71
C PRO A 131 8.94 27.64 -3.47
N PHE A 132 9.29 28.65 -4.28
CA PHE A 132 10.56 29.38 -4.13
C PHE A 132 10.68 30.17 -2.82
N GLN A 133 9.56 30.41 -2.12
CA GLN A 133 9.53 31.08 -0.81
C GLN A 133 9.75 30.10 0.36
N PHE A 134 9.79 28.80 0.10
CA PHE A 134 10.08 27.75 1.09
C PHE A 134 11.57 27.41 1.11
N SER A 135 12.11 27.12 2.31
CA SER A 135 13.42 26.49 2.45
C SER A 135 13.42 25.06 1.88
N GLY A 136 14.59 24.48 1.62
CA GLY A 136 14.71 23.10 1.11
C GLY A 136 13.95 22.09 1.96
N GLY A 137 14.19 22.08 3.28
CA GLY A 137 13.48 21.19 4.21
C GLY A 137 11.97 21.44 4.25
N MET A 138 11.51 22.69 4.13
CA MET A 138 10.08 22.95 4.08
C MET A 138 9.45 22.48 2.76
N ARG A 139 10.14 22.58 1.61
CA ARG A 139 9.67 22.00 0.35
C ARG A 139 9.54 20.48 0.48
N GLN A 140 10.51 19.82 1.09
CA GLN A 140 10.47 18.37 1.31
C GLN A 140 9.28 17.96 2.17
N ARG A 141 9.01 18.69 3.26
CA ARG A 141 7.82 18.49 4.10
C ARG A 141 6.52 18.63 3.31
N ILE A 142 6.42 19.62 2.41
CA ILE A 142 5.26 19.76 1.53
C ILE A 142 5.11 18.57 0.57
N VAL A 143 6.20 18.06 0.00
CA VAL A 143 6.15 16.86 -0.86
C VAL A 143 5.63 15.65 -0.07
N ILE A 144 6.09 15.45 1.17
CA ILE A 144 5.58 14.41 2.06
C ILE A 144 4.08 14.63 2.33
N ALA A 145 3.65 15.86 2.61
CA ALA A 145 2.23 16.18 2.83
C ALA A 145 1.36 15.87 1.60
N ILE A 146 1.88 16.12 0.39
CA ILE A 146 1.21 15.77 -0.87
C ILE A 146 1.07 14.26 -1.00
N ALA A 147 2.13 13.50 -0.72
CA ALA A 147 2.09 12.04 -0.75
C ALA A 147 1.07 11.46 0.25
N LEU A 148 0.98 12.06 1.44
CA LEU A 148 0.02 11.65 2.48
C LEU A 148 -1.41 12.10 2.22
N ALA A 149 -1.64 13.02 1.27
CA ALA A 149 -2.98 13.54 0.99
C ALA A 149 -3.96 12.46 0.51
N ALA A 150 -3.44 11.40 -0.09
CA ALA A 150 -4.20 10.24 -0.54
C ALA A 150 -4.52 9.23 0.59
N ASN A 151 -4.00 9.44 1.81
CA ASN A 151 -4.00 8.45 2.90
C ASN A 151 -3.53 7.06 2.40
N PRO A 152 -2.29 6.96 1.89
CA PRO A 152 -1.77 5.71 1.36
C PRO A 152 -1.54 4.69 2.49
N ASP A 153 -1.48 3.40 2.16
CA ASP A 153 -0.96 2.37 3.08
C ASP A 153 0.57 2.22 2.99
N ILE A 154 1.14 2.61 1.84
CA ILE A 154 2.57 2.51 1.52
C ILE A 154 3.11 3.86 1.07
N LEU A 155 4.21 4.30 1.69
CA LEU A 155 4.97 5.48 1.28
C LEU A 155 6.30 5.05 0.65
N ILE A 156 6.55 5.48 -0.58
CA ILE A 156 7.82 5.27 -1.27
C ILE A 156 8.61 6.58 -1.21
N CYS A 157 9.79 6.51 -0.63
CA CYS A 157 10.70 7.64 -0.49
C CYS A 157 11.94 7.40 -1.35
N ASP A 158 12.02 8.10 -2.48
CA ASP A 158 13.18 8.06 -3.37
C ASP A 158 14.12 9.22 -3.07
N GLU A 159 15.26 8.91 -2.44
CA GLU A 159 16.29 9.88 -2.04
C GLU A 159 15.74 11.13 -1.34
N PRO A 160 14.87 10.97 -0.30
CA PRO A 160 14.07 12.07 0.24
C PRO A 160 14.87 13.10 1.03
N THR A 161 16.15 12.84 1.28
CA THR A 161 17.08 13.68 2.03
C THR A 161 18.15 14.32 1.13
N THR A 162 18.11 14.05 -0.18
CA THR A 162 19.10 14.60 -1.11
C THR A 162 19.04 16.12 -1.18
N ALA A 163 20.21 16.75 -1.30
CA ALA A 163 20.40 18.21 -1.36
C ALA A 163 19.92 18.99 -0.11
N LEU A 164 19.75 18.30 1.03
CA LEU A 164 19.50 18.93 2.33
C LEU A 164 20.76 18.91 3.19
N ASP A 165 20.89 19.90 4.08
CA ASP A 165 21.93 19.88 5.10
C ASP A 165 21.69 18.74 6.12
N VAL A 166 22.76 18.26 6.76
CA VAL A 166 22.73 17.11 7.67
C VAL A 166 21.71 17.27 8.82
N THR A 167 21.54 18.50 9.32
CA THR A 167 20.59 18.79 10.41
C THR A 167 19.14 18.64 9.93
N ILE A 168 18.82 19.16 8.76
CA ILE A 168 17.50 19.06 8.15
C ILE A 168 17.22 17.62 7.71
N GLN A 169 18.21 16.88 7.21
CA GLN A 169 18.07 15.45 6.90
C GLN A 169 17.58 14.67 8.12
N ALA A 170 18.24 14.85 9.27
CA ALA A 170 17.83 14.20 10.52
C ALA A 170 16.38 14.54 10.91
N GLN A 171 15.99 15.81 10.79
CA GLN A 171 14.61 16.23 11.08
C GLN A 171 13.57 15.64 10.11
N ILE A 172 13.92 15.42 8.84
CA ILE A 172 13.04 14.77 7.86
C ILE A 172 12.89 13.28 8.18
N LEU A 173 13.99 12.59 8.53
CA LEU A 173 13.95 11.18 8.92
C LEU A 173 13.11 10.95 10.18
N GLU A 174 13.30 11.81 11.20
CA GLU A 174 12.49 11.78 12.41
C GLU A 174 11.01 11.99 12.11
N LEU A 175 10.70 12.96 11.24
CA LEU A 175 9.33 13.21 10.79
C LEU A 175 8.72 11.96 10.12
N ILE A 176 9.45 11.34 9.18
CA ILE A 176 8.95 10.15 8.48
C ILE A 176 8.74 8.99 9.47
N ASN A 177 9.66 8.79 10.41
CA ASN A 177 9.52 7.77 11.46
C ASN A 177 8.33 8.04 12.40
N LYS A 178 8.05 9.29 12.73
CA LYS A 178 6.86 9.69 13.48
C LYS A 178 5.59 9.33 12.70
N ILE A 179 5.53 9.74 11.43
CA ILE A 179 4.39 9.47 10.54
C ILE A 179 4.17 7.96 10.33
N LYS A 180 5.25 7.18 10.18
CA LYS A 180 5.23 5.70 10.11
C LYS A 180 4.42 5.12 11.26
N LYS A 181 4.74 5.56 12.49
CA LYS A 181 4.11 5.08 13.73
C LYS A 181 2.67 5.57 13.89
N GLU A 182 2.43 6.86 13.68
CA GLU A 182 1.11 7.47 13.89
C GLU A 182 0.05 6.96 12.91
N ARG A 183 0.45 6.64 11.67
CA ARG A 183 -0.47 6.20 10.62
C ARG A 183 -0.39 4.70 10.30
N ASN A 184 0.46 3.94 11.00
CA ASN A 184 0.73 2.54 10.71
C ASN A 184 1.09 2.30 9.23
N LEU A 185 2.00 3.13 8.70
CA LEU A 185 2.40 3.11 7.30
C LEU A 185 3.55 2.12 7.05
N SER A 186 3.50 1.45 5.91
CA SER A 186 4.67 0.76 5.37
C SER A 186 5.52 1.74 4.56
N ILE A 187 6.85 1.68 4.73
CA ILE A 187 7.76 2.62 4.05
C ILE A 187 8.80 1.85 3.25
N ILE A 188 8.93 2.19 1.98
CA ILE A 188 10.06 1.80 1.14
C ILE A 188 10.96 3.02 1.02
N PHE A 189 12.16 2.92 1.58
CA PHE A 189 13.14 4.00 1.58
C PHE A 189 14.31 3.65 0.67
N ILE A 190 14.58 4.50 -0.32
CA ILE A 190 15.64 4.33 -1.30
C ILE A 190 16.68 5.41 -1.02
N THR A 191 17.91 4.99 -0.73
CA THR A 191 19.03 5.91 -0.57
C THR A 191 20.37 5.23 -0.88
N HIS A 192 21.34 6.05 -1.25
CA HIS A 192 22.75 5.68 -1.34
C HIS A 192 23.52 5.80 -0.01
N ASP A 193 22.92 6.40 1.02
CA ASP A 193 23.59 6.62 2.32
C ASP A 193 23.23 5.52 3.34
N LEU A 194 24.17 4.60 3.59
CA LEU A 194 24.02 3.54 4.60
C LEU A 194 23.86 4.07 6.02
N GLY A 195 24.44 5.23 6.37
CA GLY A 195 24.33 5.82 7.70
C GLY A 195 22.89 6.23 8.03
N VAL A 196 22.14 6.68 7.02
CA VAL A 196 20.71 6.99 7.14
C VAL A 196 19.88 5.71 7.32
N VAL A 197 20.21 4.65 6.57
CA VAL A 197 19.47 3.39 6.59
C VAL A 197 19.49 2.71 7.96
N ALA A 198 20.62 2.78 8.68
CA ALA A 198 20.80 2.12 9.98
C ALA A 198 19.75 2.50 11.03
N ASN A 199 19.23 3.73 11.00
CA ASN A 199 18.27 4.24 11.98
C ASN A 199 16.80 4.17 11.53
N MET A 200 16.54 3.70 10.31
CA MET A 200 15.22 3.79 9.70
C MET A 200 14.68 2.44 9.21
N ALA A 201 15.55 1.57 8.72
CA ALA A 201 15.15 0.35 8.05
C ALA A 201 15.05 -0.85 9.01
N ASP A 202 13.94 -1.57 8.94
CA ASP A 202 13.80 -2.87 9.60
C ASP A 202 14.49 -3.97 8.77
N ARG A 203 14.42 -3.83 7.44
CA ARG A 203 15.03 -4.73 6.44
C ARG A 203 15.73 -3.91 5.36
N ILE A 204 16.81 -4.45 4.83
CA ILE A 204 17.66 -3.80 3.84
C ILE A 204 17.78 -4.71 2.62
N ALA A 205 17.75 -4.10 1.43
CA ALA A 205 18.11 -4.73 0.17
C ALA A 205 19.21 -3.88 -0.48
N VAL A 206 20.40 -4.47 -0.62
CA VAL A 206 21.54 -3.86 -1.31
C VAL A 206 21.41 -4.16 -2.78
N MET A 207 21.45 -3.11 -3.61
CA MET A 207 21.35 -3.24 -5.06
C MET A 207 22.64 -2.84 -5.75
N TYR A 208 23.01 -3.58 -6.79
CA TYR A 208 24.10 -3.24 -7.69
C TYR A 208 23.69 -3.55 -9.13
N ALA A 209 23.96 -2.62 -10.06
CA ALA A 209 23.72 -2.82 -11.48
C ALA A 209 22.28 -3.33 -11.80
N GLY A 210 21.28 -2.78 -11.10
CA GLY A 210 19.87 -3.13 -11.29
C GLY A 210 19.42 -4.45 -10.65
N LYS A 211 20.26 -5.09 -9.83
CA LYS A 211 19.95 -6.36 -9.16
C LYS A 211 20.11 -6.24 -7.65
N ILE A 212 19.27 -6.95 -6.90
CA ILE A 212 19.48 -7.15 -5.47
C ILE A 212 20.61 -8.16 -5.31
N VAL A 213 21.69 -7.72 -4.70
CA VAL A 213 22.88 -8.55 -4.45
C VAL A 213 22.92 -9.08 -3.02
N GLU A 214 22.23 -8.43 -2.10
CA GLU A 214 22.11 -8.87 -0.71
C GLU A 214 20.82 -8.36 -0.10
N THR A 215 20.15 -9.17 0.72
CA THR A 215 18.97 -8.75 1.48
C THR A 215 18.97 -9.39 2.86
N GLY A 216 18.61 -8.61 3.88
CA GLY A 216 18.70 -9.01 5.28
C GLY A 216 17.85 -8.12 6.19
N THR A 217 17.82 -8.43 7.49
CA THR A 217 17.51 -7.40 8.50
C THR A 217 18.62 -6.34 8.50
N ALA A 218 18.37 -5.19 9.14
CA ALA A 218 19.44 -4.22 9.36
C ALA A 218 20.63 -4.85 10.11
N GLU A 219 20.35 -5.71 11.11
CA GLU A 219 21.41 -6.39 11.85
C GLU A 219 22.23 -7.33 10.96
N ASP A 220 21.59 -8.12 10.10
CA ASP A 220 22.27 -9.03 9.17
C ASP A 220 23.26 -8.25 8.28
N ILE A 221 22.81 -7.15 7.67
CA ILE A 221 23.62 -6.38 6.73
C ILE A 221 24.76 -5.62 7.43
N PHE A 222 24.54 -5.06 8.61
CA PHE A 222 25.58 -4.27 9.29
C PHE A 222 26.57 -5.12 10.08
N TYR A 223 26.15 -6.25 10.68
CA TYR A 223 27.00 -7.05 11.58
C TYR A 223 27.47 -8.38 10.99
N SER A 224 26.86 -8.86 9.92
CA SER A 224 27.25 -10.10 9.23
C SER A 224 27.04 -10.01 7.72
N PRO A 225 27.53 -8.94 7.05
CA PRO A 225 27.40 -8.81 5.60
C PRO A 225 28.09 -9.97 4.88
N ALA A 226 27.52 -10.46 3.79
CA ALA A 226 28.04 -11.59 3.04
C ALA A 226 28.53 -11.22 1.64
N HIS A 227 27.95 -10.21 1.00
CA HIS A 227 28.32 -9.86 -0.37
C HIS A 227 29.56 -8.94 -0.41
N PRO A 228 30.56 -9.19 -1.27
CA PRO A 228 31.76 -8.35 -1.40
C PRO A 228 31.47 -6.88 -1.69
N TYR A 229 30.41 -6.60 -2.45
CA TYR A 229 29.95 -5.22 -2.66
C TYR A 229 29.48 -4.55 -1.37
N THR A 230 28.74 -5.26 -0.52
CA THR A 230 28.31 -4.76 0.79
C THR A 230 29.50 -4.51 1.70
N TRP A 231 30.51 -5.39 1.70
CA TRP A 231 31.78 -5.14 2.40
C TRP A 231 32.47 -3.88 1.90
N ALA A 232 32.48 -3.68 0.59
CA ALA A 232 33.10 -2.52 -0.03
C ALA A 232 32.34 -1.22 0.36
N LEU A 233 31.01 -1.25 0.39
CA LEU A 233 30.18 -0.13 0.84
C LEU A 233 30.43 0.22 2.32
N LEU A 234 30.46 -0.78 3.21
CA LEU A 234 30.72 -0.57 4.63
C LEU A 234 32.15 -0.06 4.88
N SER A 235 33.12 -0.51 4.08
CA SER A 235 34.51 0.00 4.10
C SER A 235 34.62 1.47 3.70
N SER A 236 33.72 1.94 2.82
CA SER A 236 33.69 3.33 2.36
C SER A 236 32.89 4.26 3.28
N MET A 237 32.18 3.74 4.28
CA MET A 237 31.36 4.54 5.18
C MET A 237 32.25 5.29 6.18
N PRO A 238 32.04 6.59 6.44
CA PRO A 238 32.76 7.29 7.50
C PRO A 238 32.51 6.66 8.88
N ASP A 239 33.49 6.74 9.77
CA ASP A 239 33.38 6.34 11.17
C ASP A 239 33.77 7.56 12.02
N LEU A 240 32.94 7.93 12.99
CA LEU A 240 33.19 9.11 13.84
C LEU A 240 34.35 8.89 14.81
N ASP A 241 34.64 7.63 15.13
CA ASP A 241 35.65 7.26 16.13
C ASP A 241 37.03 6.98 15.53
N THR A 242 37.18 7.05 14.20
CA THR A 242 38.46 6.72 13.54
C THR A 242 38.83 7.71 12.44
N ASN A 243 40.13 7.97 12.29
CA ASN A 243 40.70 8.73 11.17
C ASN A 243 41.28 7.79 10.09
N GLU A 244 40.78 6.55 10.00
CA GLU A 244 41.26 5.60 9.01
C GLU A 244 40.95 6.06 7.58
N LYS A 245 41.83 5.73 6.63
CA LYS A 245 41.60 6.05 5.22
C LYS A 245 40.42 5.21 4.72
N LEU A 246 39.39 5.89 4.24
CA LEU A 246 38.27 5.26 3.56
C LEU A 246 38.76 4.55 2.30
N GLU A 247 38.46 3.26 2.16
CA GLU A 247 38.72 2.53 0.94
C GLU A 247 37.66 2.88 -0.11
N ALA A 248 38.07 3.40 -1.26
CA ALA A 248 37.19 3.58 -2.39
C ALA A 248 37.08 2.26 -3.18
N ILE A 249 35.86 1.96 -3.65
CA ILE A 249 35.62 0.81 -4.52
C ILE A 249 36.28 1.06 -5.89
N PRO A 250 37.26 0.24 -6.32
CA PRO A 250 38.01 0.49 -7.54
C PRO A 250 37.14 0.41 -8.80
N GLY A 251 37.61 1.03 -9.88
CA GLY A 251 36.97 0.98 -11.19
C GLY A 251 35.65 1.77 -11.30
N THR A 252 34.97 1.63 -12.43
CA THR A 252 33.68 2.26 -12.72
C THR A 252 32.55 1.23 -12.77
N PRO A 253 31.31 1.59 -12.41
CA PRO A 253 30.15 0.71 -12.60
C PRO A 253 30.03 0.24 -14.06
N PRO A 254 29.57 -1.01 -14.29
CA PRO A 254 29.42 -1.54 -15.64
C PRO A 254 28.35 -0.77 -16.42
N ASN A 255 28.53 -0.65 -17.74
CA ASN A 255 27.53 -0.07 -18.62
C ASN A 255 26.39 -1.08 -18.83
N MET A 256 25.22 -0.80 -18.27
CA MET A 256 24.06 -1.70 -18.33
C MET A 256 23.36 -1.77 -19.70
N ILE A 257 23.78 -0.95 -20.67
CA ILE A 257 23.38 -1.14 -22.08
C ILE A 257 24.01 -2.43 -22.64
N TYR A 258 25.21 -2.78 -22.18
CA TYR A 258 25.94 -4.00 -22.53
C TYR A 258 26.30 -4.76 -21.25
N PRO A 259 25.32 -5.42 -20.60
CA PRO A 259 25.53 -6.03 -19.31
C PRO A 259 26.62 -7.11 -19.39
N PRO A 260 27.47 -7.24 -18.36
CA PRO A 260 28.46 -8.30 -18.29
C PRO A 260 27.78 -9.67 -18.24
N LYS A 261 28.48 -10.69 -18.77
CA LYS A 261 27.97 -12.06 -18.87
C LYS A 261 27.70 -12.68 -17.49
N GLY A 262 28.68 -12.59 -16.58
CA GLY A 262 28.57 -13.09 -15.21
C GLY A 262 28.06 -12.06 -14.21
N ASP A 263 28.57 -12.11 -12.98
CA ASP A 263 28.32 -11.11 -11.95
C ASP A 263 28.76 -9.72 -12.40
N ALA A 264 27.86 -8.76 -12.27
CA ALA A 264 28.11 -7.37 -12.60
C ALA A 264 29.20 -6.73 -11.73
N PHE A 265 29.39 -7.22 -10.50
CA PHE A 265 30.42 -6.71 -9.60
C PHE A 265 31.79 -7.37 -9.80
N ALA A 266 31.90 -8.45 -10.57
CA ALA A 266 33.13 -9.24 -10.74
C ALA A 266 34.38 -8.39 -11.07
N ALA A 267 34.27 -7.45 -12.02
CA ALA A 267 35.39 -6.61 -12.44
C ALA A 267 35.92 -5.64 -11.35
N ARG A 268 35.12 -5.38 -10.31
CA ARG A 268 35.46 -4.47 -9.19
C ARG A 268 35.63 -5.22 -7.87
N ASN A 269 35.36 -6.52 -7.86
CA ASN A 269 35.44 -7.36 -6.68
C ASN A 269 36.88 -7.87 -6.51
N LYS A 270 37.53 -7.51 -5.39
CA LYS A 270 38.87 -8.00 -5.02
C LYS A 270 38.92 -9.53 -4.81
N TYR A 271 37.75 -10.14 -4.61
CA TYR A 271 37.55 -11.55 -4.31
C TYR A 271 36.88 -12.32 -5.46
N ALA A 272 36.82 -11.74 -6.67
CA ALA A 272 36.21 -12.40 -7.83
C ALA A 272 36.92 -13.71 -8.17
N MET A 273 36.13 -14.76 -8.41
CA MET A 273 36.58 -16.03 -8.96
C MET A 273 36.32 -16.07 -10.48
N LYS A 274 36.89 -17.08 -11.15
CA LYS A 274 36.68 -17.26 -12.60
C LYS A 274 35.20 -17.37 -12.97
N ILE A 275 34.43 -18.09 -12.15
CA ILE A 275 32.98 -18.28 -12.37
C ILE A 275 32.21 -16.96 -12.32
N ASP A 276 32.64 -15.96 -11.53
CA ASP A 276 31.98 -14.65 -11.47
C ASP A 276 32.01 -13.91 -12.82
N PHE A 277 32.96 -14.21 -13.71
CA PHE A 277 33.01 -13.61 -15.05
C PHE A 277 32.18 -14.39 -16.09
N GLU A 278 31.78 -15.62 -15.77
CA GLU A 278 31.12 -16.54 -16.70
C GLU A 278 29.62 -16.66 -16.43
N GLU A 279 29.24 -16.72 -15.15
CA GLU A 279 27.87 -16.95 -14.68
C GLU A 279 27.49 -16.04 -13.52
N GLN A 280 26.21 -15.70 -13.44
CA GLN A 280 25.69 -14.93 -12.32
C GLN A 280 25.43 -15.82 -11.10
N PRO A 281 25.82 -15.38 -9.90
CA PRO A 281 25.54 -16.11 -8.69
C PRO A 281 24.02 -16.15 -8.44
N PRO A 282 23.47 -17.32 -8.07
CA PRO A 282 22.12 -17.38 -7.53
C PRO A 282 22.05 -16.67 -6.16
N MET A 283 20.87 -16.28 -5.71
CA MET A 283 20.67 -15.83 -4.33
C MET A 283 20.82 -17.02 -3.38
N PHE A 284 21.96 -17.09 -2.69
CA PHE A 284 22.20 -18.08 -1.64
C PHE A 284 21.50 -17.65 -0.35
N LYS A 285 20.80 -18.59 0.29
CA LYS A 285 20.16 -18.38 1.59
C LYS A 285 21.18 -18.62 2.70
N ILE A 286 21.41 -17.62 3.55
CA ILE A 286 22.35 -17.69 4.69
C ILE A 286 21.58 -17.98 5.97
N SER A 287 20.45 -17.30 6.17
CA SER A 287 19.51 -17.51 7.27
C SER A 287 18.07 -17.36 6.76
N ASP A 288 17.07 -17.44 7.64
CA ASP A 288 15.67 -17.19 7.26
C ASP A 288 15.42 -15.72 6.85
N THR A 289 16.23 -14.80 7.34
CA THR A 289 16.11 -13.37 7.06
C THR A 289 17.15 -12.85 6.08
N HIS A 290 18.24 -13.58 5.85
CA HIS A 290 19.43 -13.12 5.14
C HIS A 290 19.76 -13.97 3.91
N SER A 291 20.03 -13.31 2.79
CA SER A 291 20.43 -13.96 1.53
C SER A 291 21.33 -13.04 0.71
N ALA A 292 22.27 -13.62 -0.05
CA ALA A 292 23.19 -12.88 -0.90
C ALA A 292 23.48 -13.61 -2.22
N ALA A 293 23.62 -12.87 -3.31
CA ALA A 293 24.02 -13.38 -4.62
C ALA A 293 25.54 -13.27 -4.78
N THR A 294 26.30 -14.19 -4.17
CA THR A 294 27.75 -14.27 -4.36
C THR A 294 28.23 -15.71 -4.42
N TRP A 295 29.13 -16.01 -5.35
CA TRP A 295 29.72 -17.34 -5.47
C TRP A 295 30.62 -17.70 -4.27
N LEU A 296 31.02 -16.73 -3.44
CA LEU A 296 31.76 -16.99 -2.20
C LEU A 296 30.99 -17.84 -1.18
N LEU A 297 29.66 -17.88 -1.27
CA LEU A 297 28.81 -18.72 -0.41
C LEU A 297 28.67 -20.16 -0.94
N HIS A 298 29.20 -20.46 -2.12
CA HIS A 298 29.15 -21.80 -2.66
C HIS A 298 30.03 -22.76 -1.83
N PRO A 299 29.62 -24.02 -1.55
CA PRO A 299 30.40 -24.95 -0.72
C PRO A 299 31.82 -25.22 -1.21
N SER A 300 32.05 -25.13 -2.52
CA SER A 300 33.37 -25.31 -3.15
C SER A 300 34.21 -24.02 -3.25
N ALA A 301 33.69 -22.89 -2.77
CA ALA A 301 34.41 -21.62 -2.81
C ALA A 301 35.55 -21.58 -1.79
N PRO A 302 36.62 -20.81 -2.05
CA PRO A 302 37.65 -20.57 -1.05
C PRO A 302 37.04 -19.83 0.16
N LYS A 303 37.47 -20.21 1.37
CA LYS A 303 37.08 -19.48 2.58
C LYS A 303 37.80 -18.14 2.59
N VAL A 304 37.09 -17.11 2.16
CA VAL A 304 37.56 -15.72 2.19
C VAL A 304 37.07 -15.08 3.48
N GLU A 305 38.01 -14.51 4.24
CA GLU A 305 37.68 -13.73 5.42
C GLU A 305 37.24 -12.31 5.03
N MET A 306 36.31 -11.77 5.82
CA MET A 306 35.81 -10.42 5.68
C MET A 306 36.98 -9.40 5.83
N PRO A 307 37.00 -8.30 5.05
CA PRO A 307 38.06 -7.30 5.18
C PRO A 307 38.19 -6.78 6.61
N LYS A 308 39.44 -6.60 7.06
CA LYS A 308 39.74 -6.18 8.44
C LYS A 308 39.05 -4.87 8.84
N ILE A 309 38.96 -3.91 7.92
CA ILE A 309 38.28 -2.63 8.17
C ILE A 309 36.79 -2.81 8.51
N VAL A 310 36.14 -3.83 7.92
CA VAL A 310 34.73 -4.15 8.18
C VAL A 310 34.60 -4.96 9.48
N SER A 311 35.49 -5.93 9.74
CA SER A 311 35.48 -6.69 11.00
C SER A 311 35.72 -5.78 12.20
N ASP A 312 36.72 -4.91 12.14
CA ASP A 312 37.07 -4.00 13.23
C ASP A 312 35.93 -3.00 13.49
N ARG A 313 35.25 -2.53 12.44
CA ARG A 313 34.04 -1.71 12.56
C ARG A 313 32.91 -2.46 13.24
N ILE A 314 32.64 -3.69 12.82
CA ILE A 314 31.59 -4.54 13.41
C ILE A 314 31.85 -4.77 14.89
N GLU A 315 33.10 -5.01 15.29
CA GLU A 315 33.50 -5.15 16.69
C GLU A 315 33.24 -3.86 17.48
N ARG A 316 33.61 -2.69 16.94
CA ARG A 316 33.31 -1.39 17.57
C ARG A 316 31.81 -1.16 17.73
N MET A 317 31.03 -1.40 16.68
CA MET A 317 29.57 -1.26 16.72
C MET A 317 28.94 -2.20 17.75
N LYS A 318 29.40 -3.45 17.84
CA LYS A 318 28.96 -4.41 18.88
C LYS A 318 29.30 -3.92 20.28
N ALA A 319 30.50 -3.40 20.50
CA ALA A 319 30.92 -2.87 21.80
C ALA A 319 30.07 -1.64 22.22
N LEU A 320 29.76 -0.74 21.28
CA LEU A 320 28.88 0.41 21.52
C LEU A 320 27.45 -0.04 21.85
N ALA A 321 26.89 -0.98 21.08
CA ALA A 321 25.56 -1.52 21.34
C ALA A 321 25.45 -2.20 22.71
N GLN A 322 26.51 -2.88 23.16
CA GLN A 322 26.58 -3.48 24.50
C GLN A 322 26.63 -2.43 25.60
N LYS A 323 27.41 -1.35 25.44
CA LYS A 323 27.46 -0.23 26.39
C LYS A 323 26.10 0.46 26.52
N SER A 324 25.44 0.79 25.42
CA SER A 324 24.11 1.44 25.47
C SER A 324 23.05 0.55 26.10
N LYS A 325 23.12 -0.79 25.94
CA LYS A 325 22.23 -1.73 26.63
C LYS A 325 22.50 -1.79 28.14
N ALA A 326 23.75 -1.66 28.56
CA ALA A 326 24.13 -1.66 29.97
C ALA A 326 23.76 -0.34 30.69
N GLU A 327 23.72 0.79 29.97
CA GLU A 327 23.32 2.10 30.52
C GLU A 327 21.79 2.30 30.59
N GLN A 328 21.02 1.45 29.92
CA GLN A 328 19.54 1.46 29.93
C GLN A 328 18.92 0.46 30.93
N GLN A 329 19.74 -0.28 31.67
CA GLN A 329 19.36 -1.18 32.77
C GLN A 329 19.70 -0.54 34.12
#